data_AF-A0A9W6JRI4-F1
#
_entry.id   AF-A0A9W6JRI4-F1
#
_cell.length_a   1.000
_cell.length_b   1.000
_cell.length_c   1.000
_cell.angle_alpha   90.00
_cell.angle_beta   90.00
_cell.angle_gamma   90.00
#
_symmetry.space_group_name_H-M   'P 1'
#
loop_
_entity.id
_entity.type
_entity.pdbx_description
1 polymer ?
#
loop_
_entity_poly.entity_id
_entity_poly.type
_entity_poly.pdbx_seq_one_letter_code
_entity_poly.pdbx_strand_id
1 'polypeptide(L)'
;MAIIGVNLLDSDQTVSEATGFEPGDTVSITALGDHTLTIDGVTTTVSYGVGLSAVSNVTIAAVNDANVTIDNGLLSVGLISSLNYTVGDTSDITVQSGTVALGVGTSQSVTFSGSGSGTFFYDDNTILGSSTSFNVYDFSTGDAIGATGIAFSGFAYDSGTDIGTFTFSGGFPADTVIFNVQGMTDADAAAILAGPPSAFISGGAFVNPVCFVRGTLIDTPEGPVAIENLKAGDKVIGRSGVREVKWIGWRDYGSSWLRTADQKLRVAPVRIHAGAFADNVPSSDLVVSPWHHLFVSGKLVRANDLVNGVTIVQELDTRSVSYWHVELDQFDVVRAHGMFSEAWADGGNRDFFQNVDVTTLRPEDSKRRKADRPGFEALRDEKRIRAIHDKVAARARQIAKVDAPAKSVSAA
;
A
#
# COMPACT_ATOMS: atom_id res chain seq x y z
N MET A 1 7.56 -7.11 -19.59
CA MET A 1 7.11 -8.32 -18.89
C MET A 1 7.50 -9.50 -19.75
N ALA A 2 8.73 -9.94 -19.58
CA ALA A 2 9.21 -11.23 -20.04
C ALA A 2 8.94 -12.28 -18.95
N ILE A 3 8.89 -13.55 -19.36
CA ILE A 3 8.93 -14.69 -18.42
C ILE A 3 10.35 -15.24 -18.47
N ILE A 4 11.01 -15.27 -17.31
CA ILE A 4 12.40 -15.70 -17.19
C ILE A 4 12.44 -16.99 -16.37
N GLY A 5 12.98 -18.05 -16.97
CA GLY A 5 13.10 -19.36 -16.33
C GLY A 5 14.28 -19.40 -15.36
N VAL A 6 14.03 -19.80 -14.13
CA VAL A 6 15.05 -20.01 -13.08
C VAL A 6 15.05 -21.48 -12.66
N ASN A 7 16.24 -22.04 -12.44
CA ASN A 7 16.41 -23.43 -12.01
C ASN A 7 17.03 -23.45 -10.61
N LEU A 8 16.34 -24.07 -9.64
CA LEU A 8 16.77 -24.19 -8.24
C LEU A 8 17.23 -25.62 -7.89
N LEU A 9 17.61 -26.45 -8.86
CA LEU A 9 18.07 -27.82 -8.59
C LEU A 9 19.42 -27.87 -7.87
N ASP A 10 20.37 -27.07 -8.32
CA ASP A 10 21.79 -27.26 -7.99
C ASP A 10 22.44 -26.05 -7.29
N SER A 11 21.78 -24.88 -7.27
CA SER A 11 22.31 -23.69 -6.61
C SER A 11 21.24 -22.63 -6.31
N ASP A 12 21.56 -21.76 -5.37
CA ASP A 12 20.82 -20.54 -5.11
C ASP A 12 20.88 -19.60 -6.33
N GLN A 13 19.85 -18.75 -6.46
CA GLN A 13 19.68 -17.85 -7.59
C GLN A 13 19.31 -16.47 -7.08
N THR A 14 19.81 -15.42 -7.74
CA THR A 14 19.47 -14.02 -7.43
C THR A 14 18.87 -13.35 -8.64
N VAL A 15 17.78 -12.62 -8.42
CA VAL A 15 17.06 -11.82 -9.41
C VAL A 15 17.11 -10.36 -8.99
N SER A 16 17.68 -9.52 -9.85
CA SER A 16 17.81 -8.08 -9.65
C SER A 16 18.00 -7.34 -10.99
N GLU A 17 17.93 -6.01 -10.98
CA GLU A 17 18.26 -5.18 -12.16
C GLU A 17 19.68 -5.48 -12.68
N ALA A 18 20.64 -5.77 -11.80
CA ALA A 18 22.02 -6.10 -12.17
C ALA A 18 22.12 -7.43 -12.94
N THR A 19 21.15 -8.33 -12.74
CA THR A 19 21.02 -9.58 -13.50
C THR A 19 20.19 -9.42 -14.77
N GLY A 20 19.75 -8.20 -15.10
CA GLY A 20 19.00 -7.88 -16.31
C GLY A 20 17.49 -8.06 -16.20
N PHE A 21 16.95 -8.13 -14.98
CA PHE A 21 15.51 -8.16 -14.74
C PHE A 21 14.92 -6.76 -14.72
N GLU A 22 13.82 -6.55 -15.44
CA GLU A 22 13.08 -5.29 -15.43
C GLU A 22 11.87 -5.39 -14.48
N PRO A 23 11.47 -4.29 -13.81
CA PRO A 23 10.28 -4.29 -12.96
C PRO A 23 9.03 -4.79 -13.71
N GLY A 24 8.36 -5.79 -13.14
CA GLY A 24 7.20 -6.46 -13.71
C GLY A 24 7.52 -7.68 -14.59
N ASP A 25 8.78 -8.10 -14.73
CA ASP A 25 9.03 -9.43 -15.27
C ASP A 25 8.49 -10.53 -14.35
N THR A 26 8.32 -11.73 -14.90
CA THR A 26 7.86 -12.90 -14.15
C THR A 26 8.99 -13.92 -14.08
N VAL A 27 9.37 -14.30 -12.86
CA VAL A 27 10.26 -15.43 -12.62
C VAL A 27 9.42 -16.70 -12.68
N SER A 28 9.78 -17.64 -13.56
CA SER A 28 9.19 -18.96 -13.60
C SER A 28 10.21 -19.96 -13.06
N ILE A 29 9.93 -20.56 -11.91
CA ILE A 29 10.77 -21.62 -11.35
C ILE A 29 10.52 -22.89 -12.16
N THR A 30 11.54 -23.36 -12.86
CA THR A 30 11.48 -24.45 -13.84
C THR A 30 11.94 -25.79 -13.28
N ALA A 31 12.62 -25.79 -12.13
CA ALA A 31 12.96 -27.00 -11.39
C ALA A 31 13.22 -26.66 -9.91
N LEU A 32 12.90 -27.60 -9.01
CA LEU A 32 12.97 -27.42 -7.55
C LEU A 32 14.07 -28.29 -6.93
N GLY A 33 14.83 -27.68 -6.02
CA GLY A 33 15.76 -28.31 -5.10
C GLY A 33 15.72 -27.58 -3.76
N ASP A 34 16.65 -27.90 -2.85
CA ASP A 34 16.74 -27.27 -1.52
C ASP A 34 17.55 -25.96 -1.57
N HIS A 35 17.17 -25.05 -2.47
CA HIS A 35 17.90 -23.82 -2.77
C HIS A 35 17.02 -22.57 -2.67
N THR A 36 17.68 -21.43 -2.51
CA THR A 36 17.05 -20.13 -2.31
C THR A 36 16.97 -19.33 -3.61
N LEU A 37 15.79 -18.80 -3.90
CA LEU A 37 15.63 -17.72 -4.88
C LEU A 37 15.55 -16.39 -4.14
N THR A 38 16.56 -15.54 -4.31
CA THR A 38 16.61 -14.19 -3.76
C THR A 38 16.15 -13.17 -4.80
N ILE A 39 15.12 -12.40 -4.48
CA ILE A 39 14.67 -11.24 -5.22
C ILE A 39 15.22 -9.99 -4.53
N ASP A 40 16.00 -9.19 -5.26
CA ASP A 40 16.77 -8.09 -4.70
C ASP A 40 16.40 -6.77 -5.40
N GLY A 41 15.73 -5.89 -4.66
CA GLY A 41 15.39 -4.52 -5.07
C GLY A 41 14.40 -4.37 -6.23
N VAL A 42 13.76 -5.46 -6.68
CA VAL A 42 12.85 -5.43 -7.82
C VAL A 42 11.41 -5.80 -7.46
N THR A 43 10.47 -5.29 -8.26
CA THR A 43 9.07 -5.72 -8.23
C THR A 43 8.85 -6.83 -9.26
N THR A 44 8.43 -8.02 -8.82
CA THR A 44 8.30 -9.19 -9.70
C THR A 44 7.18 -10.13 -9.24
N THR A 45 6.72 -10.97 -10.17
CA THR A 45 5.92 -12.17 -9.85
C THR A 45 6.82 -13.40 -9.91
N VAL A 46 6.73 -14.29 -8.94
CA VAL A 46 7.35 -15.63 -8.97
C VAL A 46 6.24 -16.64 -9.17
N SER A 47 6.40 -17.52 -10.16
CA SER A 47 5.46 -18.58 -10.50
C SER A 47 6.18 -19.91 -10.57
N TYR A 48 5.46 -21.00 -10.30
CA TYR A 48 5.98 -22.35 -10.42
C TYR A 48 5.62 -22.93 -11.79
N GLY A 49 6.61 -23.50 -12.47
CA GLY A 49 6.41 -24.20 -13.73
C GLY A 49 5.48 -25.41 -13.61
N VAL A 50 4.82 -25.77 -14.70
CA VAL A 50 3.95 -26.96 -14.75
C VAL A 50 4.78 -28.25 -14.69
N GLY A 51 4.30 -29.24 -13.94
CA GLY A 51 4.90 -30.59 -13.90
C GLY A 51 6.09 -30.75 -12.94
N LEU A 52 6.36 -29.77 -12.08
CA LEU A 52 7.35 -29.91 -11.00
C LEU A 52 6.94 -31.03 -10.04
N SER A 53 7.76 -32.07 -9.94
CA SER A 53 7.54 -33.24 -9.08
C SER A 53 8.82 -33.51 -8.28
N ALA A 54 8.96 -32.87 -7.13
CA ALA A 54 10.06 -33.11 -6.20
C ALA A 54 9.61 -32.86 -4.75
N VAL A 55 10.13 -33.65 -3.82
CA VAL A 55 10.09 -33.35 -2.38
C VAL A 55 11.24 -32.40 -2.11
N SER A 56 10.95 -31.11 -2.13
CA SER A 56 11.95 -30.04 -2.02
C SER A 56 11.49 -29.01 -1.01
N ASN A 57 12.46 -28.39 -0.34
CA ASN A 57 12.25 -27.22 0.51
C ASN A 57 12.61 -25.98 -0.29
N VAL A 58 11.61 -25.21 -0.69
CA VAL A 58 11.82 -24.02 -1.51
C VAL A 58 11.88 -22.80 -0.60
N THR A 59 12.92 -22.00 -0.74
CA THR A 59 13.03 -20.72 -0.05
C THR A 59 12.96 -19.57 -1.06
N ILE A 60 12.04 -18.65 -0.86
CA ILE A 60 11.98 -17.39 -1.60
C ILE A 60 12.33 -16.25 -0.66
N ALA A 61 13.41 -15.53 -0.94
CA ALA A 61 13.85 -14.38 -0.17
C ALA A 61 13.56 -13.08 -0.95
N ALA A 62 13.05 -12.05 -0.27
CA ALA A 62 12.90 -10.70 -0.79
C ALA A 62 13.79 -9.77 0.04
N VAL A 63 14.67 -8.99 -0.58
CA VAL A 63 15.63 -8.11 0.10
C VAL A 63 15.76 -6.74 -0.57
N ASN A 64 16.31 -5.75 0.14
CA ASN A 64 16.59 -4.40 -0.38
C ASN A 64 15.39 -3.74 -1.07
N ASP A 65 14.21 -3.73 -0.44
CA ASP A 65 12.98 -3.11 -0.95
C ASP A 65 12.31 -3.87 -2.11
N ALA A 66 12.58 -5.17 -2.23
CA ALA A 66 11.90 -6.02 -3.20
C ALA A 66 10.39 -6.12 -2.91
N ASN A 67 9.58 -6.17 -3.97
CA ASN A 67 8.13 -6.38 -3.86
C ASN A 67 7.74 -7.61 -4.69
N VAL A 68 7.43 -8.71 -4.00
CA VAL A 68 7.32 -10.03 -4.61
C VAL A 68 5.89 -10.54 -4.50
N THR A 69 5.30 -10.91 -5.63
CA THR A 69 4.05 -11.69 -5.65
C THR A 69 4.35 -13.14 -5.98
N ILE A 70 4.01 -14.07 -5.10
CA ILE A 70 4.12 -15.52 -5.36
C ILE A 70 2.78 -16.01 -5.91
N ASP A 71 2.77 -16.41 -7.17
CA ASP A 71 1.63 -17.04 -7.83
C ASP A 71 1.76 -18.56 -7.73
N ASN A 72 1.01 -19.14 -6.80
CA ASN A 72 0.90 -20.59 -6.63
C ASN A 72 -0.01 -21.26 -7.67
N GLY A 73 -0.66 -20.51 -8.57
CA GLY A 73 -1.37 -21.00 -9.76
C GLY A 73 -2.19 -22.29 -9.58
N LEU A 74 -2.04 -23.23 -10.52
CA LEU A 74 -2.57 -24.60 -10.43
C LEU A 74 -1.45 -25.56 -10.00
N LEU A 75 -0.77 -25.26 -8.90
CA LEU A 75 0.19 -26.19 -8.34
C LEU A 75 -0.49 -27.56 -8.15
N SER A 76 0.11 -28.61 -8.72
CA SER A 76 -0.23 -29.99 -8.39
C SER A 76 0.49 -30.35 -7.08
N VAL A 77 0.08 -29.72 -5.98
CA VAL A 77 0.76 -29.72 -4.66
C VAL A 77 0.55 -31.02 -3.88
N GLY A 78 0.97 -32.13 -4.48
CA GLY A 78 1.05 -33.41 -3.78
C GLY A 78 2.40 -33.68 -3.11
N LEU A 79 3.44 -32.88 -3.36
CA LEU A 79 4.83 -33.33 -3.14
C LEU A 79 5.79 -32.30 -2.50
N ILE A 80 5.44 -31.03 -2.28
CA ILE A 80 6.34 -30.06 -1.61
C ILE A 80 6.29 -30.28 -0.09
N SER A 81 7.46 -30.52 0.53
CA SER A 81 7.58 -30.70 1.98
C SER A 81 7.46 -29.38 2.73
N SER A 82 8.17 -28.34 2.28
CA SER A 82 8.19 -27.04 2.95
C SER A 82 8.27 -25.86 1.96
N LEU A 83 7.51 -24.81 2.23
CA LEU A 83 7.63 -23.50 1.57
C LEU A 83 8.11 -22.47 2.60
N ASN A 84 9.24 -21.83 2.33
CA ASN A 84 9.85 -20.86 3.22
C ASN A 84 9.93 -19.50 2.53
N TYR A 85 9.55 -18.45 3.25
CA TYR A 85 9.60 -17.08 2.77
C TYR A 85 10.50 -16.26 3.68
N THR A 86 11.50 -15.59 3.13
CA THR A 86 12.36 -14.68 3.89
C THR A 86 12.06 -13.25 3.48
N VAL A 87 11.60 -12.43 4.41
CA VAL A 87 11.30 -11.01 4.19
C VAL A 87 12.42 -10.19 4.79
N GLY A 88 13.23 -9.56 3.94
CA GLY A 88 14.39 -8.77 4.32
C GLY A 88 14.15 -7.26 4.21
N ASP A 89 14.71 -6.50 5.13
CA ASP A 89 14.73 -5.03 5.10
C ASP A 89 13.32 -4.42 5.03
N THR A 90 13.04 -3.64 3.99
CA THR A 90 11.77 -2.95 3.73
C THR A 90 10.99 -3.65 2.61
N SER A 91 11.22 -4.96 2.43
CA SER A 91 10.63 -5.75 1.35
C SER A 91 9.23 -6.27 1.68
N ASP A 92 8.48 -6.57 0.64
CA ASP A 92 7.13 -7.12 0.73
C ASP A 92 7.05 -8.47 -0.01
N ILE A 93 6.42 -9.46 0.62
CA ILE A 93 6.01 -10.70 -0.04
C ILE A 93 4.49 -10.85 0.07
N THR A 94 3.81 -11.03 -1.07
CA THR A 94 2.40 -11.42 -1.14
C THR A 94 2.30 -12.80 -1.76
N VAL A 95 1.79 -13.77 -1.02
CA VAL A 95 1.55 -15.14 -1.50
C VAL A 95 0.10 -15.29 -1.91
N GLN A 96 -0.13 -15.55 -3.19
CA GLN A 96 -1.46 -15.87 -3.70
C GLN A 96 -1.70 -17.37 -3.57
N SER A 97 -2.86 -17.76 -3.04
CA SER A 97 -3.23 -19.17 -2.96
C SER A 97 -3.46 -19.74 -4.35
N GLY A 98 -3.18 -21.04 -4.51
CA GLY A 98 -3.47 -21.76 -5.75
C GLY A 98 -4.97 -22.08 -5.89
N THR A 99 -5.40 -22.52 -7.07
CA THR A 99 -6.80 -22.93 -7.34
C THR A 99 -7.26 -24.11 -6.46
N VAL A 100 -6.31 -24.88 -5.92
CA VAL A 100 -6.53 -25.95 -4.94
C VAL A 100 -5.72 -25.59 -3.69
N ALA A 101 -6.36 -25.67 -2.51
CA ALA A 101 -5.70 -25.45 -1.24
C ALA A 101 -4.42 -26.32 -1.14
N LEU A 102 -3.36 -25.74 -0.60
CA LEU A 102 -2.09 -26.45 -0.37
C LEU A 102 -2.38 -27.75 0.42
N GLY A 103 -1.81 -28.86 -0.05
CA GLY A 103 -2.11 -30.19 0.48
C GLY A 103 -1.87 -30.29 1.99
N VAL A 104 -2.68 -31.09 2.68
CA VAL A 104 -2.49 -31.45 4.09
C VAL A 104 -1.08 -32.02 4.29
N GLY A 105 -0.21 -31.29 4.99
CA GLY A 105 1.14 -31.74 5.33
C GLY A 105 2.30 -30.88 4.80
N THR A 106 2.07 -29.91 3.92
CA THR A 106 3.12 -28.92 3.56
C THR A 106 3.33 -27.95 4.73
N SER A 107 4.56 -27.87 5.23
CA SER A 107 4.92 -26.89 6.26
C SER A 107 5.21 -25.53 5.61
N GLN A 108 4.70 -24.44 6.15
CA GLN A 108 4.96 -23.10 5.63
C GLN A 108 5.59 -22.23 6.70
N SER A 109 6.65 -21.51 6.33
CA SER A 109 7.33 -20.61 7.24
C SER A 109 7.57 -19.23 6.62
N VAL A 110 7.56 -18.22 7.48
CA VAL A 110 7.95 -16.84 7.16
C VAL A 110 9.02 -16.43 8.15
N THR A 111 10.15 -15.93 7.67
CA THR A 111 11.23 -15.41 8.51
C THR A 111 11.47 -13.95 8.14
N PHE A 112 11.34 -13.05 9.11
CA PHE A 112 11.73 -11.66 8.94
C PHE A 112 13.22 -11.50 9.18
N SER A 113 13.87 -10.58 8.46
CA SER A 113 15.31 -10.38 8.50
C SER A 113 15.69 -8.96 8.11
N GLY A 114 16.93 -8.56 8.41
CA GLY A 114 17.40 -7.20 8.15
C GLY A 114 17.00 -6.20 9.23
N SER A 115 17.24 -4.91 8.98
CA SER A 115 16.98 -3.83 9.94
C SER A 115 15.79 -2.94 9.59
N GLY A 116 15.05 -3.29 8.53
CA GLY A 116 13.89 -2.55 8.03
C GLY A 116 12.56 -3.13 8.52
N SER A 117 11.45 -2.57 8.01
CA SER A 117 10.10 -3.05 8.26
C SER A 117 9.60 -3.88 7.08
N GLY A 118 9.55 -5.21 7.24
CA GLY A 118 9.10 -6.12 6.19
C GLY A 118 7.58 -6.34 6.23
N THR A 119 6.98 -6.72 5.11
CA THR A 119 5.60 -7.20 5.12
C THR A 119 5.41 -8.54 4.45
N PHE A 120 4.55 -9.38 5.05
CA PHE A 120 4.10 -10.64 4.48
C PHE A 120 2.57 -10.69 4.44
N PHE A 121 2.02 -11.01 3.27
CA PHE A 121 0.59 -11.16 3.06
C PHE A 121 0.25 -12.49 2.43
N TYR A 122 -0.85 -13.09 2.88
CA TYR A 122 -1.48 -14.21 2.21
C TYR A 122 -2.78 -13.77 1.55
N ASP A 123 -2.89 -13.96 0.24
CA ASP A 123 -4.05 -13.65 -0.56
C ASP A 123 -4.76 -14.95 -0.92
N ASP A 124 -5.84 -15.26 -0.19
CA ASP A 124 -6.63 -16.45 -0.47
C ASP A 124 -7.60 -16.19 -1.62
N ASN A 125 -7.25 -16.69 -2.80
CA ASN A 125 -8.07 -16.68 -4.01
C ASN A 125 -8.83 -18.00 -4.22
N THR A 126 -8.88 -18.89 -3.21
CA THR A 126 -9.63 -20.15 -3.33
C THR A 126 -11.14 -19.89 -3.34
N ILE A 127 -11.86 -20.79 -4.02
CA ILE A 127 -13.35 -20.76 -4.09
C ILE A 127 -14.00 -21.66 -3.03
N LEU A 128 -13.20 -22.29 -2.16
CA LEU A 128 -13.63 -23.21 -1.11
C LEU A 128 -13.02 -22.75 0.20
N GLY A 129 -13.83 -22.72 1.27
CA GLY A 129 -13.37 -22.27 2.58
C GLY A 129 -12.10 -23.01 3.01
N SER A 130 -11.03 -22.27 3.23
CA SER A 130 -9.69 -22.82 3.47
C SER A 130 -9.20 -22.48 4.86
N SER A 131 -8.35 -23.33 5.43
CA SER A 131 -7.59 -23.00 6.63
C SER A 131 -6.10 -23.18 6.32
N THR A 132 -5.38 -22.07 6.38
CA THR A 132 -3.94 -22.04 6.08
C THR A 132 -3.19 -21.49 7.29
N SER A 133 -2.04 -22.09 7.61
CA SER A 133 -1.18 -21.62 8.70
C SER A 133 0.27 -21.42 8.26
N PHE A 134 0.92 -20.46 8.90
CA PHE A 134 2.33 -20.12 8.73
C PHE A 134 3.02 -20.10 10.09
N ASN A 135 4.20 -20.71 10.19
CA ASN A 135 5.11 -20.48 11.31
C ASN A 135 5.94 -19.24 11.02
N VAL A 136 5.94 -18.27 11.92
CA VAL A 136 6.62 -16.99 11.71
C VAL A 136 7.79 -16.86 12.68
N TYR A 137 8.96 -16.53 12.16
CA TYR A 137 10.20 -16.38 12.91
C TYR A 137 10.75 -14.96 12.79
N ASP A 138 11.49 -14.54 13.81
CA ASP A 138 12.19 -13.25 13.87
C ASP A 138 11.29 -12.02 13.65
N PHE A 139 10.01 -12.17 13.95
CA PHE A 139 9.01 -11.11 13.82
C PHE A 139 9.22 -10.03 14.87
N SER A 140 9.36 -8.78 14.42
CA SER A 140 9.80 -7.68 15.26
C SER A 140 8.94 -6.42 15.10
N THR A 141 9.25 -5.38 15.87
CA THR A 141 8.54 -4.10 15.75
C THR A 141 8.79 -3.45 14.40
N GLY A 142 7.71 -3.18 13.65
CA GLY A 142 7.77 -2.62 12.30
C GLY A 142 7.38 -3.64 11.24
N ASP A 143 7.53 -4.93 11.52
CA ASP A 143 7.09 -5.99 10.63
C ASP A 143 5.56 -6.12 10.62
N ALA A 144 5.03 -6.56 9.49
CA ALA A 144 3.61 -6.77 9.34
C ALA A 144 3.29 -8.11 8.70
N ILE A 145 2.30 -8.79 9.29
CA ILE A 145 1.64 -9.97 8.72
C ILE A 145 0.17 -9.67 8.45
N GLY A 146 -0.38 -10.27 7.40
CA GLY A 146 -1.75 -10.01 7.00
C GLY A 146 -2.34 -11.04 6.05
N ALA A 147 -3.65 -10.96 5.89
CA ALA A 147 -4.38 -11.69 4.88
C ALA A 147 -5.28 -10.74 4.08
N THR A 148 -5.36 -10.96 2.77
CA THR A 148 -6.23 -10.19 1.87
C THR A 148 -7.65 -10.78 1.90
N GLY A 149 -8.67 -9.92 1.80
CA GLY A 149 -10.07 -10.36 1.74
C GLY A 149 -10.70 -10.79 3.07
N ILE A 150 -9.90 -11.07 4.10
CA ILE A 150 -10.36 -11.46 5.44
C ILE A 150 -9.82 -10.54 6.54
N ALA A 151 -10.59 -10.39 7.61
CA ALA A 151 -10.26 -9.48 8.70
C ALA A 151 -9.50 -10.21 9.81
N PHE A 152 -8.68 -9.45 10.55
CA PHE A 152 -8.14 -9.94 11.81
C PHE A 152 -9.28 -10.26 12.79
N SER A 153 -9.30 -11.49 13.29
CA SER A 153 -10.38 -12.00 14.14
C SER A 153 -9.95 -12.29 15.58
N GLY A 154 -8.66 -12.49 15.85
CA GLY A 154 -8.21 -12.71 17.22
C GLY A 154 -6.72 -12.99 17.37
N PHE A 155 -6.22 -12.72 18.57
CA PHE A 155 -4.86 -13.04 18.98
C PHE A 155 -4.90 -13.90 20.24
N ALA A 156 -4.08 -14.94 20.28
CA ALA A 156 -3.85 -15.78 21.45
C ALA A 156 -2.35 -15.90 21.70
N TYR A 157 -1.95 -15.99 22.97
CA TYR A 157 -0.56 -16.18 23.35
C TYR A 157 -0.43 -17.36 24.32
N ASP A 158 0.50 -18.26 24.03
CA ASP A 158 0.86 -19.38 24.88
C ASP A 158 2.27 -19.17 25.47
N SER A 159 2.32 -18.74 26.73
CA SER A 159 3.57 -18.53 27.48
C SER A 159 4.31 -19.83 27.82
N GLY A 160 3.71 -21.00 27.59
CA GLY A 160 4.38 -22.29 27.75
C GLY A 160 5.25 -22.66 26.54
N THR A 161 4.94 -22.08 25.38
CA THR A 161 5.64 -22.34 24.11
C THR A 161 6.25 -21.08 23.48
N ASP A 162 6.03 -19.91 24.09
CA ASP A 162 6.38 -18.59 23.57
C ASP A 162 5.80 -18.33 22.17
N ILE A 163 4.57 -18.81 21.92
CA ILE A 163 3.90 -18.68 20.61
C ILE A 163 2.76 -17.66 20.68
N GLY A 164 2.86 -16.63 19.85
CA GLY A 164 1.77 -15.70 19.53
C GLY A 164 1.01 -16.13 18.28
N THR A 165 -0.28 -16.43 18.41
CA THR A 165 -1.15 -16.88 17.32
C THR A 165 -2.04 -15.73 16.86
N PHE A 166 -1.82 -15.26 15.64
CA PHE A 166 -2.68 -14.29 14.96
C PHE A 166 -3.65 -15.01 14.03
N THR A 167 -4.94 -14.78 14.23
CA THR A 167 -6.01 -15.37 13.42
C THR A 167 -6.68 -14.29 12.58
N PHE A 168 -6.79 -14.55 11.29
CA PHE A 168 -7.60 -13.80 10.34
C PHE A 168 -8.70 -14.72 9.86
N SER A 169 -9.95 -14.25 9.88
CA SER A 169 -11.07 -15.03 9.37
C SER A 169 -12.16 -14.12 8.81
N GLY A 170 -12.94 -14.66 7.87
CA GLY A 170 -13.98 -13.93 7.16
C GLY A 170 -14.19 -14.49 5.76
N GLY A 171 -14.72 -13.68 4.86
CA GLY A 171 -14.93 -14.08 3.47
C GLY A 171 -16.19 -14.92 3.24
N PHE A 172 -16.46 -15.20 1.97
CA PHE A 172 -17.45 -16.16 1.53
C PHE A 172 -16.89 -16.97 0.34
N PRO A 173 -16.60 -18.27 0.50
CA PRO A 173 -16.76 -19.09 1.71
C PRO A 173 -15.86 -18.65 2.87
N ALA A 174 -16.09 -19.18 4.07
CA ALA A 174 -15.33 -18.76 5.26
C ALA A 174 -13.89 -19.30 5.21
N ASP A 175 -12.94 -18.38 5.19
CA ASP A 175 -11.51 -18.67 5.22
C ASP A 175 -10.91 -18.33 6.58
N THR A 176 -9.86 -19.07 6.95
CA THR A 176 -9.06 -18.82 8.15
C THR A 176 -7.58 -18.85 7.81
N VAL A 177 -6.87 -17.75 8.06
CA VAL A 177 -5.41 -17.68 7.96
C VAL A 177 -4.81 -17.48 9.35
N ILE A 178 -3.84 -18.32 9.70
CA ILE A 178 -3.21 -18.35 11.00
C ILE A 178 -1.71 -18.07 10.86
N PHE A 179 -1.19 -17.14 11.65
CA PHE A 179 0.24 -16.91 11.79
C PHE A 179 0.68 -17.24 13.21
N ASN A 180 1.54 -18.24 13.36
CA ASN A 180 2.11 -18.67 14.63
C ASN A 180 3.50 -18.05 14.79
N VAL A 181 3.56 -16.86 15.39
CA VAL A 181 4.82 -16.16 15.70
C VAL A 181 5.53 -16.87 16.84
N GLN A 182 6.73 -17.36 16.55
CA GLN A 182 7.59 -18.10 17.46
C GLN A 182 8.47 -17.16 18.28
N GLY A 183 8.76 -17.52 19.53
CA GLY A 183 9.68 -16.77 20.39
C GLY A 183 9.15 -15.41 20.83
N MET A 184 7.83 -15.24 20.87
CA MET A 184 7.19 -14.01 21.33
C MET A 184 7.37 -13.87 22.85
N THR A 185 7.82 -12.70 23.30
CA THR A 185 8.00 -12.46 24.74
C THR A 185 6.66 -12.16 25.43
N ASP A 186 6.57 -12.46 26.73
CA ASP A 186 5.41 -12.08 27.56
C ASP A 186 5.09 -10.57 27.48
N ALA A 187 6.13 -9.74 27.34
CA ALA A 187 5.98 -8.29 27.23
C ALA A 187 5.38 -7.87 25.88
N ASP A 188 5.82 -8.48 24.79
CA ASP A 188 5.28 -8.22 23.44
C ASP A 188 3.84 -8.73 23.34
N ALA A 189 3.56 -9.92 23.86
CA ALA A 189 2.22 -10.47 23.94
C ALA A 189 1.28 -9.59 24.78
N ALA A 190 1.74 -9.11 25.94
CA ALA A 190 0.98 -8.19 26.77
C ALA A 190 0.72 -6.84 26.06
N ALA A 191 1.69 -6.34 25.30
CA ALA A 191 1.52 -5.12 24.50
C ALA A 191 0.49 -5.32 23.38
N ILE A 192 0.51 -6.48 22.71
CA ILE A 192 -0.48 -6.88 21.70
C ILE A 192 -1.88 -7.04 22.30
N LEU A 193 -2.01 -7.58 23.51
CA LEU A 193 -3.30 -7.76 24.19
C LEU A 193 -3.84 -6.45 24.79
N ALA A 194 -2.97 -5.51 25.17
CA ALA A 194 -3.35 -4.24 25.79
C ALA A 194 -3.77 -3.15 24.78
N GLY A 195 -3.56 -3.36 23.46
CA GLY A 195 -3.95 -2.43 22.39
C GLY A 195 -4.43 -3.17 21.13
N PRO A 196 -4.98 -2.48 20.11
CA PRO A 196 -5.29 -3.16 18.85
C PRO A 196 -3.96 -3.59 18.19
N PRO A 197 -3.86 -4.84 17.68
CA PRO A 197 -2.61 -5.40 17.15
C PRO A 197 -2.12 -4.76 15.83
N SER A 198 -2.68 -3.61 15.47
CA SER A 198 -2.37 -2.74 14.32
C SER A 198 -0.92 -2.28 14.15
N ALA A 199 -0.02 -2.56 15.11
CA ALA A 199 1.43 -2.34 14.96
C ALA A 199 2.16 -3.54 14.33
N PHE A 200 1.50 -4.70 14.31
CA PHE A 200 2.03 -6.01 13.90
C PHE A 200 1.13 -6.71 12.87
N ILE A 201 -0.13 -6.28 12.80
CA ILE A 201 -1.14 -6.80 11.89
C ILE A 201 -1.48 -5.74 10.87
N SER A 202 -1.34 -6.12 9.60
CA SER A 202 -1.94 -5.41 8.49
C SER A 202 -3.15 -6.22 8.01
N GLY A 203 -4.26 -6.07 8.73
CA GLY A 203 -5.54 -6.71 8.40
C GLY A 203 -6.30 -5.85 7.40
N GLY A 204 -6.57 -6.42 6.22
CA GLY A 204 -6.99 -5.68 5.03
C GLY A 204 -5.81 -4.88 4.50
N ALA A 205 -5.50 -5.02 3.21
CA ALA A 205 -4.38 -4.30 2.63
C ALA A 205 -4.39 -2.83 3.10
N PHE A 206 -3.34 -2.42 3.83
CA PHE A 206 -3.17 -1.01 4.14
C PHE A 206 -2.83 -0.32 2.82
N VAL A 207 -3.86 0.00 2.06
CA VAL A 207 -3.78 0.88 0.92
C VAL A 207 -3.65 2.26 1.52
N ASN A 208 -2.44 2.78 1.43
CA ASN A 208 -2.12 4.19 1.60
C ASN A 208 -3.28 5.07 1.08
N PRO A 209 -3.96 5.85 1.93
CA PRO A 209 -5.10 6.64 1.49
C PRO A 209 -4.66 7.60 0.38
N VAL A 210 -5.42 7.67 -0.71
CA VAL A 210 -5.19 8.53 -1.89
C VAL A 210 -6.36 9.50 -2.08
N CYS A 211 -6.75 10.26 -1.08
CA CYS A 211 -8.06 10.91 -1.01
C CYS A 211 -8.00 12.40 -0.64
N PHE A 212 -9.09 13.10 -0.91
CA PHE A 212 -9.39 14.42 -0.35
C PHE A 212 -9.95 14.27 1.06
N VAL A 213 -9.66 15.23 1.95
CA VAL A 213 -10.35 15.30 3.24
C VAL A 213 -11.77 15.84 3.04
N ARG A 214 -12.73 15.34 3.82
CA ARG A 214 -14.10 15.86 3.88
C ARG A 214 -14.14 17.39 3.95
N GLY A 215 -15.04 18.01 3.20
CA GLY A 215 -15.19 19.46 3.11
C GLY A 215 -14.31 20.11 2.03
N THR A 216 -13.43 19.35 1.36
CA THR A 216 -12.69 19.86 0.20
C THR A 216 -13.66 20.26 -0.91
N LEU A 217 -13.56 21.50 -1.39
CA LEU A 217 -14.41 22.00 -2.46
C LEU A 217 -13.79 21.66 -3.82
N ILE A 218 -14.56 20.92 -4.61
CA ILE A 218 -14.26 20.58 -6.00
C ILE A 218 -15.01 21.55 -6.91
N ASP A 219 -14.32 22.13 -7.88
CA ASP A 219 -14.95 23.05 -8.82
C ASP A 219 -15.89 22.31 -9.77
N THR A 220 -17.14 22.77 -9.86
CA THR A 220 -18.10 22.39 -10.90
C THR A 220 -18.37 23.59 -11.82
N PRO A 221 -18.98 23.37 -13.00
CA PRO A 221 -19.43 24.47 -13.87
C PRO A 221 -20.39 25.46 -13.17
N GLU A 222 -21.18 24.98 -12.20
CA GLU A 222 -22.19 25.75 -11.46
C GLU A 222 -21.65 26.36 -10.15
N GLY A 223 -20.44 25.98 -9.74
CA GLY A 223 -19.76 26.51 -8.55
C GLY A 223 -19.03 25.41 -7.76
N PRO A 224 -18.25 25.76 -6.73
CA PRO A 224 -17.56 24.76 -5.92
C PRO A 224 -18.55 23.93 -5.09
N VAL A 225 -18.38 22.62 -5.07
CA VAL A 225 -19.18 21.66 -4.29
C VAL A 225 -18.26 20.84 -3.40
N ALA A 226 -18.63 20.63 -2.14
CA ALA A 226 -17.86 19.77 -1.24
C ALA A 226 -17.83 18.32 -1.76
N ILE A 227 -16.66 17.68 -1.71
CA ILE A 227 -16.43 16.34 -2.25
C ILE A 227 -17.46 15.30 -1.76
N GLU A 228 -17.89 15.38 -0.49
CA GLU A 228 -18.88 14.47 0.08
C GLU A 228 -20.32 14.69 -0.41
N ASN A 229 -20.59 15.82 -1.05
CA ASN A 229 -21.90 16.17 -1.59
C ASN A 229 -22.02 15.88 -3.09
N LEU A 230 -20.92 15.60 -3.78
CA LEU A 230 -20.94 15.15 -5.16
C LEU A 230 -21.62 13.78 -5.28
N LYS A 231 -22.24 13.53 -6.43
CA LYS A 231 -22.95 12.30 -6.76
C LYS A 231 -22.67 11.88 -8.19
N ALA A 232 -22.92 10.61 -8.48
CA ALA A 232 -22.86 10.11 -9.85
C ALA A 232 -23.78 10.93 -10.77
N GLY A 233 -23.25 11.35 -11.92
CA GLY A 233 -23.91 12.24 -12.88
C GLY A 233 -23.52 13.71 -12.73
N ASP A 234 -22.98 14.14 -11.59
CA ASP A 234 -22.51 15.52 -11.41
C ASP A 234 -21.34 15.82 -12.35
N LYS A 235 -21.13 17.11 -12.65
CA LYS A 235 -20.06 17.59 -13.52
C LYS A 235 -18.97 18.28 -12.71
N VAL A 236 -17.71 17.96 -12.99
CA VAL A 236 -16.55 18.60 -12.35
C VAL A 236 -15.59 19.17 -13.38
N ILE A 237 -14.83 20.19 -12.99
CA ILE A 237 -13.81 20.81 -13.84
C ILE A 237 -12.54 19.95 -13.81
N GLY A 238 -12.27 19.27 -14.93
CA GLY A 238 -11.03 18.54 -15.18
C GLY A 238 -9.98 19.37 -15.93
N ARG A 239 -8.74 18.88 -16.00
CA ARG A 239 -7.67 19.56 -16.77
C ARG A 239 -7.91 19.48 -18.27
N SER A 240 -8.54 18.40 -18.73
CA SER A 240 -8.84 18.13 -20.14
C SER A 240 -10.27 18.51 -20.52
N GLY A 241 -10.98 19.22 -19.65
CA GLY A 241 -12.37 19.67 -19.83
C GLY A 241 -13.29 19.23 -18.71
N VAL A 242 -14.58 19.49 -18.86
CA VAL A 242 -15.59 19.02 -17.90
C VAL A 242 -15.65 17.48 -17.94
N ARG A 243 -15.78 16.85 -16.78
CA ARG A 243 -15.90 15.39 -16.60
C ARG A 243 -17.13 15.03 -15.79
N GLU A 244 -17.70 13.86 -16.07
CA GLU A 244 -18.84 13.34 -15.31
C GLU A 244 -18.34 12.48 -14.16
N VAL A 245 -18.89 12.71 -12.97
CA VAL A 245 -18.68 11.85 -11.81
C VAL A 245 -19.39 10.52 -12.05
N LYS A 246 -18.65 9.41 -11.99
CA LYS A 246 -19.20 8.05 -12.06
C LYS A 246 -19.48 7.48 -10.70
N TRP A 247 -18.61 7.79 -9.74
CA TRP A 247 -18.72 7.26 -8.39
C TRP A 247 -17.96 8.14 -7.41
N ILE A 248 -18.39 8.06 -6.16
CA ILE A 248 -17.78 8.75 -5.03
C ILE A 248 -17.51 7.70 -3.96
N GLY A 249 -16.23 7.46 -3.67
CA GLY A 249 -15.77 6.53 -2.64
C GLY A 249 -15.43 7.27 -1.35
N TRP A 250 -15.71 6.68 -0.19
CA TRP A 250 -15.32 7.26 1.10
C TRP A 250 -14.75 6.23 2.08
N ARG A 251 -13.91 6.72 3.01
CA ARG A 251 -13.35 5.94 4.10
C ARG A 251 -13.08 6.82 5.33
N ASP A 252 -13.52 6.36 6.48
CA ASP A 252 -13.28 6.97 7.78
C ASP A 252 -12.12 6.30 8.52
N TYR A 253 -11.25 7.12 9.09
CA TYR A 253 -10.20 6.73 10.00
C TYR A 253 -10.48 7.31 11.38
N GLY A 254 -10.94 6.44 12.29
CA GLY A 254 -11.11 6.77 13.70
C GLY A 254 -9.78 6.80 14.47
N SER A 255 -9.86 7.12 15.76
CA SER A 255 -8.69 7.27 16.63
C SER A 255 -7.80 6.05 16.72
N SER A 256 -8.33 4.83 16.47
CA SER A 256 -7.53 3.59 16.42
C SER A 256 -6.50 3.57 15.30
N TRP A 257 -6.70 4.33 14.22
CA TRP A 257 -5.83 4.39 13.06
C TRP A 257 -4.82 5.54 13.10
N LEU A 258 -4.81 6.33 14.19
CA LEU A 258 -4.02 7.54 14.35
C LEU A 258 -3.41 7.61 15.78
N ARG A 259 -3.09 6.45 16.37
CA ARG A 259 -2.56 6.37 17.75
C ARG A 259 -1.05 6.51 17.76
N THR A 260 -0.36 5.73 16.94
CA THR A 260 1.10 5.68 16.91
C THR A 260 1.69 6.70 15.92
N ALA A 261 2.98 7.00 16.07
CA ALA A 261 3.68 7.89 15.13
C ALA A 261 3.64 7.34 13.70
N ASP A 262 3.89 6.05 13.50
CA ASP A 262 3.89 5.43 12.18
C ASP A 262 2.51 5.40 11.52
N GLN A 263 1.46 5.12 12.30
CA GLN A 263 0.08 5.21 11.83
C GLN A 263 -0.25 6.62 11.36
N LYS A 264 0.20 7.63 12.10
CA LYS A 264 0.02 9.04 11.72
C LYS A 264 0.81 9.40 10.47
N LEU A 265 2.06 8.95 10.32
CA LEU A 265 2.83 9.18 9.10
C LEU A 265 2.13 8.60 7.86
N ARG A 266 1.41 7.48 8.01
CA ARG A 266 0.71 6.81 6.92
C ARG A 266 -0.69 7.38 6.61
N VAL A 267 -1.43 7.82 7.63
CA VAL A 267 -2.86 8.19 7.53
C VAL A 267 -3.11 9.69 7.72
N ALA A 268 -2.32 10.36 8.57
CA ALA A 268 -2.61 11.74 8.94
C ALA A 268 -2.53 12.67 7.72
N PRO A 269 -3.44 13.63 7.59
CA PRO A 269 -3.52 14.46 6.41
C PRO A 269 -2.28 15.31 6.18
N VAL A 270 -2.02 15.63 4.91
CA VAL A 270 -1.09 16.67 4.51
C VAL A 270 -1.89 17.92 4.17
N ARG A 271 -1.65 18.98 4.93
CA ARG A 271 -2.13 20.33 4.65
C ARG A 271 -1.17 21.04 3.72
N ILE A 272 -1.73 21.54 2.63
CA ILE A 272 -1.07 22.41 1.66
C ILE A 272 -1.66 23.80 1.86
N HIS A 273 -0.87 24.72 2.40
CA HIS A 273 -1.34 26.07 2.69
C HIS A 273 -1.66 26.85 1.41
N ALA A 274 -2.61 27.78 1.51
CA ALA A 274 -2.92 28.71 0.44
C ALA A 274 -1.64 29.37 -0.10
N GLY A 275 -1.49 29.38 -1.43
CA GLY A 275 -0.34 29.98 -2.09
C GLY A 275 0.97 29.18 -2.04
N ALA A 276 0.97 27.92 -1.57
CA ALA A 276 2.17 27.09 -1.43
C ALA A 276 2.96 26.89 -2.74
N PHE A 277 2.27 26.82 -3.89
CA PHE A 277 2.90 26.53 -5.20
C PHE A 277 3.07 27.76 -6.08
N ALA A 278 2.10 28.66 -6.06
CA ALA A 278 2.11 29.95 -6.77
C ALA A 278 1.13 30.90 -6.07
N ASP A 279 1.08 32.17 -6.48
CA ASP A 279 0.13 33.11 -5.89
C ASP A 279 -1.29 32.60 -6.11
N ASN A 280 -2.06 32.48 -5.03
CA ASN A 280 -3.40 31.89 -5.03
C ASN A 280 -3.47 30.41 -5.51
N VAL A 281 -2.37 29.64 -5.37
CA VAL A 281 -2.34 28.19 -5.67
C VAL A 281 -1.74 27.36 -4.51
N PRO A 282 -2.56 26.56 -3.80
CA PRO A 282 -4.02 26.56 -3.87
C PRO A 282 -4.61 27.90 -3.39
N SER A 283 -5.84 28.22 -3.77
CA SER A 283 -6.51 29.49 -3.41
C SER A 283 -6.97 29.55 -1.95
N SER A 284 -7.05 28.39 -1.31
CA SER A 284 -7.31 28.17 0.11
C SER A 284 -6.56 26.91 0.53
N ASP A 285 -6.41 26.70 1.84
CA ASP A 285 -5.77 25.48 2.33
C ASP A 285 -6.43 24.23 1.72
N LEU A 286 -5.62 23.37 1.11
CA LEU A 286 -6.05 22.09 0.56
C LEU A 286 -5.51 20.99 1.47
N VAL A 287 -6.39 20.12 1.96
CA VAL A 287 -6.01 19.03 2.87
C VAL A 287 -6.33 17.71 2.20
N VAL A 288 -5.30 16.88 2.03
CA VAL A 288 -5.36 15.60 1.32
C VAL A 288 -4.64 14.53 2.13
N SER A 289 -4.84 13.26 1.78
CA SER A 289 -4.05 12.19 2.36
C SER A 289 -2.59 12.21 1.88
N PRO A 290 -1.64 11.58 2.59
CA PRO A 290 -0.22 11.64 2.24
C PRO A 290 0.11 11.16 0.81
N TRP A 291 -0.63 10.17 0.31
CA TRP A 291 -0.33 9.53 -0.97
C TRP A 291 -1.16 10.06 -2.13
N HIS A 292 -2.04 11.04 -1.88
CA HIS A 292 -2.82 11.69 -2.92
C HIS A 292 -1.89 12.47 -3.86
N HIS A 293 -2.05 12.29 -5.17
CA HIS A 293 -1.22 13.00 -6.14
C HIS A 293 -1.78 14.39 -6.47
N LEU A 294 -0.92 15.38 -6.36
CA LEU A 294 -1.12 16.73 -6.85
C LEU A 294 -0.58 16.85 -8.27
N PHE A 295 -1.27 17.59 -9.14
CA PHE A 295 -0.80 17.84 -10.50
C PHE A 295 0.09 19.08 -10.54
N VAL A 296 1.41 18.85 -10.50
CA VAL A 296 2.43 19.90 -10.40
C VAL A 296 3.37 19.79 -11.59
N SER A 297 3.58 20.91 -12.30
CA SER A 297 4.49 20.97 -13.46
C SER A 297 4.23 19.88 -14.52
N GLY A 298 2.96 19.54 -14.76
CA GLY A 298 2.56 18.54 -15.75
C GLY A 298 2.73 17.08 -15.28
N LYS A 299 2.99 16.84 -14.00
CA LYS A 299 3.20 15.51 -13.41
C LYS A 299 2.35 15.33 -12.16
N LEU A 300 2.00 14.09 -11.87
CA LEU A 300 1.34 13.69 -10.62
C LEU A 300 2.42 13.40 -9.57
N VAL A 301 2.39 14.12 -8.44
CA VAL A 301 3.39 14.01 -7.35
C VAL A 301 2.65 13.88 -6.03
N ARG A 302 3.07 12.93 -5.18
CA ARG A 302 2.38 12.68 -3.90
C ARG A 302 2.57 13.86 -2.95
N ALA A 303 1.53 14.17 -2.17
CA ALA A 303 1.59 15.24 -1.19
C ALA A 303 2.71 15.03 -0.15
N ASN A 304 2.93 13.79 0.31
CA ASN A 304 3.97 13.46 1.28
C ASN A 304 5.38 13.78 0.78
N ASP A 305 5.65 13.54 -0.51
CA ASP A 305 6.95 13.83 -1.12
C ASP A 305 7.26 15.34 -1.19
N LEU A 306 6.24 16.18 -0.97
CA LEU A 306 6.33 17.64 -1.04
C LEU A 306 6.31 18.31 0.34
N VAL A 307 6.22 17.54 1.43
CA VAL A 307 6.23 18.07 2.79
C VAL A 307 7.54 18.81 3.05
N ASN A 308 7.42 20.09 3.41
CA ASN A 308 8.55 20.98 3.65
C ASN A 308 8.55 21.59 5.06
N GLY A 309 7.54 21.26 5.87
CA GLY A 309 7.42 21.71 7.26
C GLY A 309 7.01 23.19 7.42
N VAL A 310 6.71 23.89 6.33
CA VAL A 310 6.34 25.31 6.34
C VAL A 310 5.02 25.56 5.62
N THR A 311 4.99 25.43 4.29
CA THR A 311 3.78 25.63 3.48
C THR A 311 3.07 24.32 3.15
N ILE A 312 3.75 23.19 3.30
CA ILE A 312 3.19 21.85 3.16
C ILE A 312 3.59 21.05 4.39
N VAL A 313 2.62 20.68 5.21
CA VAL A 313 2.81 20.14 6.56
C VAL A 313 1.88 18.95 6.77
N GLN A 314 2.41 17.88 7.37
CA GLN A 314 1.59 16.75 7.79
C GLN A 314 1.00 16.99 9.19
N GLU A 315 -0.31 16.82 9.36
CA GLU A 315 -1.08 17.11 10.58
C GLU A 315 -1.03 15.94 11.58
N LEU A 316 0.13 15.68 12.16
CA LEU A 316 0.37 14.52 13.03
C LEU A 316 -0.40 14.55 14.36
N ASP A 317 -1.07 15.64 14.70
CA ASP A 317 -1.97 15.75 15.87
C ASP A 317 -3.41 15.27 15.57
N THR A 318 -3.71 14.97 14.31
CA THR A 318 -5.02 14.47 13.87
C THR A 318 -5.46 13.23 14.66
N ARG A 319 -6.70 13.24 15.15
CA ARG A 319 -7.31 12.14 15.93
C ARG A 319 -8.32 11.32 15.17
N SER A 320 -8.88 11.87 14.09
CA SER A 320 -9.78 11.19 13.17
C SER A 320 -9.82 11.97 11.86
N VAL A 321 -10.01 11.28 10.75
CA VAL A 321 -10.17 11.91 9.43
C VAL A 321 -11.13 11.10 8.57
N SER A 322 -11.97 11.82 7.82
CA SER A 322 -12.85 11.26 6.79
C SER A 322 -12.30 11.60 5.42
N TYR A 323 -12.03 10.58 4.62
CA TYR A 323 -11.45 10.70 3.29
C TYR A 323 -12.47 10.35 2.20
N TRP A 324 -12.42 11.10 1.11
CA TRP A 324 -13.30 10.97 -0.04
C TRP A 324 -12.50 10.99 -1.35
N HIS A 325 -12.98 10.26 -2.35
CA HIS A 325 -12.41 10.27 -3.69
C HIS A 325 -13.51 10.17 -4.74
N VAL A 326 -13.15 10.49 -5.99
CA VAL A 326 -14.08 10.66 -7.09
C VAL A 326 -13.56 9.92 -8.31
N GLU A 327 -14.38 9.02 -8.85
CA GLU A 327 -14.15 8.38 -10.13
C GLU A 327 -14.88 9.14 -11.23
N LEU A 328 -14.23 9.28 -12.38
CA LEU A 328 -14.75 10.02 -13.53
C LEU A 328 -15.06 9.08 -14.71
N ASP A 329 -15.84 9.58 -15.67
CA ASP A 329 -16.16 8.87 -16.92
C ASP A 329 -14.93 8.57 -17.77
N GLN A 330 -13.94 9.46 -17.69
CA GLN A 330 -12.57 9.23 -18.14
C GLN A 330 -11.61 9.80 -17.09
N PHE A 331 -10.51 9.10 -16.84
CA PHE A 331 -9.49 9.58 -15.93
C PHE A 331 -9.02 10.99 -16.32
N ASP A 332 -9.01 11.89 -15.35
CA ASP A 332 -8.50 13.25 -15.43
C ASP A 332 -8.08 13.67 -14.01
N VAL A 333 -7.53 14.86 -13.87
CA VAL A 333 -7.32 15.52 -12.58
C VAL A 333 -8.45 16.52 -12.34
N VAL A 334 -8.98 16.57 -11.12
CA VAL A 334 -10.05 17.51 -10.73
C VAL A 334 -9.46 18.77 -10.10
N ARG A 335 -10.12 19.92 -10.33
CA ARG A 335 -9.69 21.18 -9.73
C ARG A 335 -10.31 21.34 -8.34
N ALA A 336 -9.47 21.32 -7.30
CA ALA A 336 -9.83 21.54 -5.90
C ALA A 336 -9.09 22.77 -5.37
N HIS A 337 -9.82 23.76 -4.85
CA HIS A 337 -9.24 25.02 -4.33
C HIS A 337 -8.23 25.66 -5.33
N GLY A 338 -8.58 25.70 -6.62
CA GLY A 338 -7.72 26.26 -7.67
C GLY A 338 -6.51 25.40 -8.08
N MET A 339 -6.29 24.25 -7.44
CA MET A 339 -5.20 23.32 -7.75
C MET A 339 -5.76 22.04 -8.39
N PHE A 340 -5.09 21.53 -9.42
CA PHE A 340 -5.46 20.23 -9.99
C PHE A 340 -4.85 19.09 -9.18
N SER A 341 -5.66 18.08 -8.88
CA SER A 341 -5.27 16.89 -8.13
C SER A 341 -5.92 15.65 -8.74
N GLU A 342 -5.30 14.49 -8.52
CA GLU A 342 -5.73 13.21 -9.10
C GLU A 342 -7.21 12.90 -8.80
N ALA A 343 -7.97 12.50 -9.82
CA ALA A 343 -9.21 11.73 -9.64
C ALA A 343 -8.88 10.24 -9.50
N TRP A 344 -9.79 9.44 -8.97
CA TRP A 344 -9.51 8.03 -8.70
C TRP A 344 -9.28 7.28 -10.00
N ALA A 345 -8.17 6.55 -10.07
CA ALA A 345 -7.85 5.61 -11.13
C ALA A 345 -7.98 4.20 -10.59
N ASP A 346 -8.73 3.35 -11.29
CA ASP A 346 -8.92 1.98 -10.85
C ASP A 346 -7.64 1.16 -11.04
N GLY A 347 -6.99 0.88 -9.91
CA GLY A 347 -5.85 -0.02 -9.80
C GLY A 347 -6.19 -1.35 -9.13
N GLY A 348 -7.47 -1.72 -9.04
CA GLY A 348 -7.93 -2.89 -8.29
C GLY A 348 -7.88 -2.69 -6.78
N ASN A 349 -8.19 -1.49 -6.31
CA ASN A 349 -8.18 -1.10 -4.90
C ASN A 349 -9.51 -0.46 -4.47
N ARG A 350 -10.62 -0.79 -5.12
CA ARG A 350 -11.94 -0.20 -4.82
C ARG A 350 -12.50 -0.66 -3.47
N ASP A 351 -12.13 -1.87 -3.05
CA ASP A 351 -12.37 -2.48 -1.72
C ASP A 351 -11.77 -1.67 -0.56
N PHE A 352 -10.86 -0.73 -0.86
CA PHE A 352 -10.41 0.29 0.09
C PHE A 352 -11.57 1.13 0.65
N PHE A 353 -12.61 1.43 -0.14
CA PHE A 353 -13.67 2.34 0.26
C PHE A 353 -14.79 1.61 1.01
N GLN A 354 -15.32 2.23 2.07
CA GLN A 354 -16.35 1.64 2.92
C GLN A 354 -17.71 1.49 2.23
N ASN A 355 -17.93 2.20 1.12
CA ASN A 355 -19.15 2.12 0.31
C ASN A 355 -18.96 1.37 -1.00
N VAL A 356 -17.97 0.47 -1.06
CA VAL A 356 -17.70 -0.35 -2.25
C VAL A 356 -18.93 -1.15 -2.69
N ASP A 357 -19.76 -1.63 -1.75
CA ASP A 357 -20.96 -2.44 -1.99
C ASP A 357 -22.08 -1.71 -2.77
N VAL A 358 -22.00 -0.38 -2.90
CA VAL A 358 -22.99 0.43 -3.63
C VAL A 358 -22.83 0.29 -5.15
N THR A 359 -21.70 -0.24 -5.61
CA THR A 359 -21.46 -0.66 -6.99
C THR A 359 -21.32 -2.17 -7.02
N THR A 360 -22.05 -2.88 -7.89
CA THR A 360 -21.76 -4.31 -8.12
C THR A 360 -20.31 -4.44 -8.57
N LEU A 361 -19.43 -4.86 -7.66
CA LEU A 361 -18.05 -5.19 -7.96
C LEU A 361 -18.06 -6.30 -9.01
N ARG A 362 -17.44 -6.02 -10.15
CA ARG A 362 -17.10 -7.09 -11.07
C ARG A 362 -15.82 -7.77 -10.56
N PRO A 363 -15.61 -9.06 -10.80
CA PRO A 363 -14.39 -9.76 -10.37
C PRO A 363 -13.08 -9.10 -10.88
N GLU A 364 -13.12 -8.31 -11.95
CA GLU A 364 -11.99 -7.51 -12.41
C GLU A 364 -11.69 -6.27 -11.55
N ASP A 365 -12.66 -5.75 -10.78
CA ASP A 365 -12.50 -4.55 -9.94
C ASP A 365 -11.71 -4.84 -8.65
N SER A 366 -11.58 -6.11 -8.27
CA SER A 366 -10.74 -6.58 -7.15
C SER A 366 -9.33 -7.01 -7.58
N LYS A 367 -9.07 -7.15 -8.88
CA LYS A 367 -7.74 -7.53 -9.39
C LYS A 367 -6.81 -6.33 -9.42
N ARG A 368 -5.81 -6.35 -8.53
CA ARG A 368 -4.76 -5.32 -8.49
C ARG A 368 -4.04 -5.21 -9.82
N ARG A 369 -3.87 -3.97 -10.27
CA ARG A 369 -3.22 -3.62 -11.53
C ARG A 369 -2.66 -2.21 -11.47
N LYS A 370 -1.75 -1.90 -12.39
CA LYS A 370 -1.34 -0.51 -12.62
C LYS A 370 -2.56 0.26 -13.10
N ALA A 371 -3.01 1.24 -12.31
CA ALA A 371 -4.14 2.06 -12.68
C ALA A 371 -3.80 2.87 -13.95
N ASP A 372 -4.68 2.80 -14.95
CA ASP A 372 -4.53 3.53 -16.20
C ASP A 372 -4.81 5.02 -15.98
N ARG A 373 -3.93 5.87 -16.51
CA ARG A 373 -3.97 7.32 -16.36
C ARG A 373 -3.63 8.00 -17.69
N PRO A 374 -4.48 7.87 -18.71
CA PRO A 374 -4.15 8.34 -20.06
C PRO A 374 -3.78 9.81 -20.07
N GLY A 375 -2.56 10.12 -20.53
CA GLY A 375 -2.06 11.50 -20.62
C GLY A 375 -1.46 12.08 -19.33
N PHE A 376 -1.40 11.31 -18.24
CA PHE A 376 -0.83 11.77 -16.96
C PHE A 376 0.28 10.82 -16.47
N GLU A 377 1.44 11.38 -16.14
CA GLU A 377 2.58 10.64 -15.59
C GLU A 377 2.66 10.84 -14.08
N ALA A 378 2.51 9.75 -13.33
CA ALA A 378 2.88 9.69 -11.92
C ALA A 378 4.40 9.64 -11.80
N LEU A 379 4.97 10.67 -11.18
CA LEU A 379 6.40 10.82 -11.02
C LEU A 379 6.90 9.87 -9.94
N ARG A 380 7.86 9.02 -10.28
CA ARG A 380 8.51 8.07 -9.35
C ARG A 380 10.00 8.31 -9.17
N ASP A 381 10.60 9.10 -10.07
CA ASP A 381 12.02 9.45 -10.03
C ASP A 381 12.32 10.44 -8.89
N GLU A 382 13.10 9.99 -7.91
CA GLU A 382 13.41 10.75 -6.69
C GLU A 382 14.06 12.10 -7.01
N LYS A 383 14.98 12.14 -7.97
CA LYS A 383 15.70 13.37 -8.34
C LYS A 383 14.75 14.44 -8.89
N ARG A 384 13.80 14.04 -9.74
CA ARG A 384 12.77 14.94 -10.29
C ARG A 384 11.76 15.37 -9.22
N ILE A 385 11.37 14.47 -8.32
CA ILE A 385 10.53 14.80 -7.16
C ILE A 385 11.22 15.84 -6.29
N ARG A 386 12.50 15.60 -5.96
CA ARG A 386 13.33 16.51 -5.15
C ARG A 386 13.44 17.89 -5.77
N ALA A 387 13.60 17.98 -7.09
CA ALA A 387 13.65 19.26 -7.78
C ALA A 387 12.32 20.05 -7.68
N ILE A 388 11.17 19.37 -7.60
CA ILE A 388 9.87 20.02 -7.35
C ILE A 388 9.77 20.44 -5.89
N HIS A 389 10.12 19.56 -4.96
CA HIS A 389 10.18 19.86 -3.52
C HIS A 389 11.02 21.10 -3.22
N ASP A 390 12.25 21.17 -3.74
CA ASP A 390 13.18 22.26 -3.48
C ASP A 390 12.63 23.62 -4.00
N LYS A 391 11.87 23.62 -5.10
CA LYS A 391 11.18 24.82 -5.61
C LYS A 391 10.07 25.30 -4.68
N VAL A 392 9.23 24.38 -4.20
CA VAL A 392 8.16 24.70 -3.25
C VAL A 392 8.75 25.17 -1.93
N ALA A 393 9.81 24.51 -1.43
CA ALA A 393 10.53 24.92 -0.23
C ALA A 393 11.21 26.30 -0.39
N ALA A 394 11.74 26.62 -1.58
CA ALA A 394 12.29 27.95 -1.87
C ALA A 394 11.22 29.04 -1.83
N ARG A 395 10.03 28.76 -2.37
CA ARG A 395 8.87 29.67 -2.29
C ARG A 395 8.40 29.85 -0.85
N ALA A 396 8.32 28.77 -0.07
CA ALA A 396 7.96 28.85 1.35
C ALA A 396 8.86 29.83 2.12
N ARG A 397 10.18 29.80 1.85
CA ARG A 397 11.14 30.76 2.40
C ARG A 397 10.93 32.21 1.93
N GLN A 398 10.37 32.42 0.73
CA GLN A 398 10.05 33.76 0.23
C GLN A 398 8.82 34.31 0.94
N ILE A 399 7.75 33.51 1.08
CA ILE A 399 6.53 33.90 1.80
C ILE A 399 6.87 34.28 3.24
N ALA A 400 7.62 33.43 3.96
CA ALA A 400 8.05 33.70 5.33
C ALA A 400 8.90 34.97 5.50
N LYS A 401 9.63 35.42 4.46
CA LYS A 401 10.40 36.67 4.49
C LYS A 401 9.53 37.91 4.29
N VAL A 402 8.45 37.78 3.51
CA VAL A 402 7.49 38.88 3.29
C VAL A 402 6.67 39.12 4.56
N ASP A 403 6.32 38.07 5.29
CA ASP A 403 5.52 38.14 6.52
C ASP A 403 6.33 38.47 7.78
N ALA A 404 7.67 38.54 7.68
CA ALA A 404 8.51 38.92 8.80
C ALA A 404 8.31 40.42 9.14
N PRO A 405 8.03 40.78 10.41
CA PRO A 405 7.85 42.17 10.79
C PRO A 405 9.11 42.97 10.44
N ALA A 406 8.93 44.12 9.77
CA ALA A 406 10.01 45.02 9.44
C ALA A 406 10.77 45.35 10.73
N LYS A 407 12.06 44.98 10.82
CA LYS A 407 12.91 45.38 11.94
C LYS A 407 12.85 46.91 12.03
N SER A 408 12.22 47.41 13.08
CA SER A 408 12.23 48.84 13.40
C SER A 408 13.68 49.26 13.60
N VAL A 409 14.25 49.93 12.60
CA VAL A 409 15.53 50.62 12.76
C VAL A 409 15.22 51.84 13.62
N SER A 410 15.43 51.73 14.94
CA SER A 410 15.55 52.91 15.78
C SER A 410 16.85 53.59 15.41
N ALA A 411 16.78 54.69 14.66
CA ALA A 411 17.89 55.59 14.48
C ALA A 411 18.23 56.22 15.85
N ALA A 412 19.48 56.08 16.27
CA ALA A 412 20.07 56.78 17.40
C ALA A 412 20.62 58.14 16.95
#